data_AF-A0A9E1Q9G2-F1
#
_entry.id   AF-A0A9E1Q9G2-F1
#
_cell.length_a   1.000
_cell.length_b   1.000
_cell.length_c   1.000
_cell.angle_alpha   90.00
_cell.angle_beta   90.00
_cell.angle_gamma   90.00
#
_symmetry.space_group_name_H-M   'P 1'
#
loop_
_entity.id
_entity.type
_entity.pdbx_description
1 polymer ?
#
loop_
_entity_poly.entity_id
_entity_poly.type
_entity_poly.pdbx_seq_one_letter_code
_entity_poly.pdbx_strand_id
1 'polypeptide(L)'
;EGSFEGWMRKIMVRESISYLRKKKQLEFSAEDMEIYDKPIIHDTTELDIEEVQLLIDKLPQGYRVVFIMFAIEGYKHSEISTLLEISESTSKSQLFKARKLLQQQMKQLNTTSYGIN
;
A
#
# COMPACT_ATOMS: atom_id res chain seq x y z
N GLU A 1 -13.74 3.50 -25.59
CA GLU A 1 -14.29 4.57 -24.73
C GLU A 1 -13.37 4.67 -23.53
N GLY A 2 -12.66 5.77 -23.29
CA GLY A 2 -11.57 5.71 -22.30
C GLY A 2 -10.84 7.00 -21.94
N SER A 3 -11.30 8.17 -22.36
CA SER A 3 -10.67 9.44 -21.93
C SER A 3 -11.34 10.03 -20.70
N PHE A 4 -12.67 9.92 -20.57
CA PHE A 4 -13.41 10.58 -19.49
C PHE A 4 -13.26 9.85 -18.14
N GLU A 5 -13.49 8.54 -18.10
CA GLU A 5 -13.41 7.76 -16.85
C GLU A 5 -11.99 7.78 -16.26
N GLY A 6 -10.97 7.56 -17.09
CA GLY A 6 -9.57 7.64 -16.65
C GLY A 6 -9.17 9.04 -16.18
N TRP A 7 -9.68 10.10 -16.83
CA TRP A 7 -9.46 11.48 -16.40
C TRP A 7 -10.18 11.78 -15.09
N MET A 8 -11.44 11.36 -14.94
CA MET A 8 -12.23 11.55 -13.73
C MET A 8 -11.64 10.80 -12.54
N ARG A 9 -11.16 9.56 -12.75
CA ARG A 9 -10.44 8.79 -11.73
C ARG A 9 -9.17 9.50 -11.28
N LYS A 10 -8.40 10.07 -12.24
CA LYS A 10 -7.19 10.85 -11.95
C LYS A 10 -7.50 12.11 -11.13
N ILE A 11 -8.58 12.83 -11.46
CA ILE A 11 -9.04 14.00 -10.68
C ILE A 11 -9.49 13.58 -9.27
N MET A 12 -10.34 12.55 -9.14
CA MET A 12 -10.81 12.04 -7.85
C MET A 12 -9.66 11.62 -6.93
N VAL A 13 -8.69 10.86 -7.46
CA VAL A 13 -7.50 10.44 -6.71
C VAL A 13 -6.70 11.67 -6.26
N ARG A 14 -6.45 12.62 -7.16
CA ARG A 14 -5.71 13.85 -6.86
C ARG A 14 -6.37 14.68 -5.76
N GLU A 15 -7.68 14.92 -5.87
CA GLU A 15 -8.41 15.71 -4.88
C GLU A 15 -8.47 15.02 -3.52
N SER A 16 -8.65 13.69 -3.51
CA SER A 16 -8.64 12.89 -2.28
C SER A 16 -7.29 12.96 -1.57
N ILE A 17 -6.19 12.81 -2.30
CA ILE A 17 -4.83 12.94 -1.75
C ILE A 17 -4.59 14.36 -1.22
N SER A 18 -4.96 15.39 -1.99
CA SER A 18 -4.79 16.79 -1.59
C SER A 18 -5.57 17.11 -0.32
N TYR A 19 -6.81 16.62 -0.23
CA TYR A 19 -7.66 16.76 0.95
C TYR A 19 -7.01 16.13 2.20
N LEU A 20 -6.51 14.90 2.08
CA LEU A 20 -5.90 14.20 3.22
C LEU A 20 -4.58 14.83 3.68
N ARG A 21 -3.76 15.37 2.76
CA ARG A 21 -2.56 16.15 3.10
C ARG A 21 -2.86 17.36 3.95
N LYS A 22 -3.88 18.14 3.56
CA LYS A 22 -4.32 19.33 4.30
C LYS A 22 -4.74 19.00 5.74
N LYS A 23 -5.19 17.77 5.98
CA LYS A 23 -5.58 17.26 7.30
C LYS A 23 -4.40 16.77 8.15
N LYS A 24 -3.14 16.93 7.73
CA LYS A 24 -1.91 16.39 8.37
C LYS A 24 -1.86 14.86 8.51
N GLN A 25 -2.74 14.12 7.81
CA GLN A 25 -2.78 12.66 7.90
C GLN A 25 -1.92 11.97 6.85
N LEU A 26 -1.16 12.72 6.04
CA LEU A 26 -0.42 12.19 4.89
C LEU A 26 0.96 12.89 4.79
N GLU A 27 1.86 12.53 5.70
CA GLU A 27 3.29 12.79 5.56
C GLU A 27 3.94 11.62 4.81
N PHE A 28 4.64 11.94 3.73
CA PHE A 28 5.47 11.00 3.00
C PHE A 28 6.92 11.22 3.42
N SER A 29 7.23 11.03 4.70
CA SER A 29 8.63 11.04 5.14
C SER A 29 9.31 9.74 4.71
N ALA A 30 10.64 9.78 4.53
CA ALA A 30 11.44 8.60 4.19
C ALA A 30 11.53 7.58 5.35
N GLU A 31 11.05 7.96 6.54
CA GLU A 31 11.34 7.35 7.83
C GLU A 31 10.14 6.82 8.63
N ASP A 32 8.91 6.89 8.10
CA ASP A 32 7.74 6.49 8.91
C ASP A 32 7.61 4.96 8.99
N MET A 33 8.27 4.40 9.99
CA MET A 33 8.15 3.02 10.45
C MET A 33 7.25 2.98 11.69
N GLU A 34 5.96 3.26 11.54
CA GLU A 34 4.97 2.86 12.55
C GLU A 34 4.37 1.52 12.15
N ILE A 35 4.88 0.45 12.74
CA ILE A 35 4.32 -0.90 12.62
C ILE A 35 3.11 -0.96 13.57
N TYR A 36 1.90 -0.90 13.01
CA TYR A 36 0.67 -1.15 13.77
C TYR A 36 0.52 -2.66 14.00
N ASP A 37 0.93 -3.10 15.18
CA ASP A 37 0.88 -4.51 15.57
C ASP A 37 -0.52 -4.83 16.14
N LYS A 38 -1.36 -5.46 15.32
CA LYS A 38 -2.63 -6.07 15.76
C LYS A 38 -2.53 -7.58 15.54
N PRO A 39 -2.67 -8.42 16.57
CA PRO A 39 -2.59 -9.87 16.41
C PRO A 39 -3.80 -10.36 15.60
N ILE A 40 -3.54 -11.27 14.65
CA ILE A 40 -4.56 -11.92 13.82
C ILE A 40 -4.67 -13.37 14.32
N ILE A 41 -5.88 -13.80 14.63
CA ILE A 41 -6.23 -15.20 14.94
C ILE A 41 -7.22 -15.62 13.85
N HIS A 42 -6.90 -16.66 13.08
CA HIS A 42 -7.79 -17.80 12.71
C HIS A 42 -7.26 -18.63 11.52
N ASP A 43 -7.75 -19.88 11.48
CA ASP A 43 -7.46 -20.97 10.54
C ASP A 43 -8.03 -20.72 9.14
N THR A 44 -7.26 -21.00 8.07
CA THR A 44 -7.64 -21.82 6.89
C THR A 44 -6.55 -21.78 5.80
N THR A 45 -6.54 -22.79 4.93
CA THR A 45 -5.46 -23.18 4.00
C THR A 45 -5.54 -22.57 2.59
N GLU A 46 -6.31 -21.51 2.39
CA GLU A 46 -6.22 -20.63 1.23
C GLU A 46 -5.96 -19.24 1.76
N LEU A 47 -4.96 -18.54 1.21
CA LEU A 47 -4.67 -17.18 1.64
C LEU A 47 -5.89 -16.32 1.30
N ASP A 48 -6.72 -16.04 2.30
CA ASP A 48 -7.99 -15.35 2.11
C ASP A 48 -7.71 -13.94 1.54
N ILE A 49 -8.54 -13.50 0.62
CA ILE A 49 -8.48 -12.13 0.08
C ILE A 49 -8.52 -11.12 1.25
N GLU A 50 -9.27 -11.47 2.29
CA GLU A 50 -9.37 -10.71 3.53
C GLU A 50 -8.03 -10.62 4.28
N GLU A 51 -7.25 -11.70 4.31
CA GLU A 51 -5.90 -11.69 4.91
C GLU A 51 -4.92 -10.83 4.12
N VAL A 52 -4.91 -10.93 2.78
CA VAL A 52 -4.07 -10.05 1.94
C VAL A 52 -4.41 -8.59 2.20
N GLN A 53 -5.70 -8.27 2.26
CA GLN A 53 -6.17 -6.92 2.52
C GLN A 53 -5.71 -6.42 3.89
N LEU A 54 -5.80 -7.25 4.93
CA LEU A 54 -5.29 -6.92 6.27
C LEU A 54 -3.78 -6.66 6.28
N LEU A 55 -2.99 -7.41 5.51
CA LEU A 55 -1.55 -7.17 5.38
C LEU A 55 -1.25 -5.84 4.69
N ILE A 56 -1.98 -5.52 3.61
CA ILE A 56 -1.87 -4.23 2.93
C ILE A 56 -2.24 -3.09 3.90
N ASP A 57 -3.26 -3.26 4.73
CA ASP A 57 -3.70 -2.25 5.68
C ASP A 57 -2.73 -2.01 6.85
N LYS A 58 -1.84 -2.98 7.12
CA LYS A 58 -0.74 -2.82 8.08
C LYS A 58 0.48 -2.11 7.51
N LEU A 59 0.53 -1.86 6.21
CA LEU A 59 1.63 -1.11 5.61
C LEU A 59 1.64 0.36 6.09
N PRO A 60 2.83 0.93 6.36
CA PRO A 60 2.98 2.37 6.50
C PRO A 60 2.31 3.09 5.33
N GLN A 61 1.68 4.22 5.61
CA GLN A 61 0.76 4.85 4.68
C GLN A 61 1.37 5.14 3.31
N GLY A 62 2.60 5.68 3.25
CA GLY A 62 3.28 5.92 1.98
C GLY A 62 3.51 4.65 1.17
N TYR A 63 3.87 3.54 1.84
CA TYR A 63 4.10 2.24 1.19
C TYR A 63 2.80 1.67 0.65
N ARG A 64 1.72 1.75 1.44
CA ARG A 64 0.38 1.30 1.06
C ARG A 64 -0.13 2.04 -0.16
N VAL A 65 -0.09 3.37 -0.13
CA VAL A 65 -0.60 4.21 -1.22
C VAL A 65 0.15 3.92 -2.52
N VAL A 66 1.49 3.88 -2.48
CA VAL A 66 2.30 3.58 -3.66
C VAL A 66 2.08 2.15 -4.15
N PHE A 67 1.95 1.18 -3.24
CA PHE A 67 1.67 -0.21 -3.61
C PHE A 67 0.34 -0.34 -4.32
N ILE A 68 -0.75 0.22 -3.78
CA ILE A 68 -2.08 0.21 -4.40
C ILE A 68 -2.03 0.88 -5.78
N MET A 69 -1.49 2.10 -5.85
CA MET A 69 -1.42 2.85 -7.10
C MET A 69 -0.63 2.10 -8.19
N PHE A 70 0.48 1.44 -7.84
CA PHE A 70 1.29 0.73 -8.82
C PHE A 70 0.76 -0.67 -9.16
N ALA A 71 0.54 -1.49 -8.14
CA ALA A 71 0.31 -2.93 -8.31
C ALA A 71 -1.17 -3.28 -8.58
N ILE A 72 -2.10 -2.46 -8.10
CA ILE A 72 -3.54 -2.70 -8.26
C ILE A 72 -4.09 -1.80 -9.37
N GLU A 73 -3.76 -0.50 -9.32
CA GLU A 73 -4.32 0.50 -10.22
C GLU A 73 -3.52 0.69 -11.52
N GLY A 74 -2.32 0.11 -11.61
CA GLY A 74 -1.51 0.10 -12.83
C GLY A 74 -0.81 1.43 -13.17
N TYR A 75 -0.73 2.39 -12.24
CA TYR A 75 0.00 3.65 -12.49
C TYR A 75 1.50 3.43 -12.63
N LYS A 76 2.13 4.23 -13.50
CA LYS A 76 3.60 4.28 -13.60
C LYS A 76 4.19 5.11 -12.46
N HIS A 77 5.44 4.83 -12.08
CA HIS A 77 6.14 5.62 -11.05
C HIS A 77 6.21 7.12 -11.37
N SER A 78 6.31 7.49 -12.66
CA SER A 78 6.25 8.88 -13.08
C SER A 78 4.89 9.53 -12.77
N GLU A 79 3.78 8.84 -13.03
CA GLU A 79 2.44 9.33 -12.70
C GLU A 79 2.21 9.43 -11.19
N ILE A 80 2.70 8.44 -10.44
CA ILE A 80 2.65 8.44 -8.97
C ILE A 80 3.47 9.61 -8.41
N SER A 81 4.66 9.88 -8.95
CA SER A 81 5.50 11.00 -8.54
C SER A 81 4.81 12.34 -8.69
N THR A 82 4.08 12.54 -9.80
CA THR A 82 3.28 13.75 -10.04
C THR A 82 2.06 13.84 -9.12
N LEU A 83 1.31 12.76 -8.95
CA LEU A 83 0.10 12.74 -8.12
C LEU A 83 0.41 12.91 -6.63
N LEU A 84 1.50 12.30 -6.19
CA LEU A 84 1.96 12.35 -4.81
C LEU A 84 3.03 13.41 -4.58
N GLU A 85 3.38 14.27 -5.53
CA GLU A 85 4.40 15.32 -5.33
C GLU A 85 5.68 14.81 -4.62
N ILE A 86 6.08 13.57 -4.91
CA ILE A 86 7.30 12.91 -4.40
C ILE A 86 8.23 12.65 -5.57
N SER A 87 9.50 12.31 -5.30
CA SER A 87 10.40 11.90 -6.37
C SER A 87 10.04 10.50 -6.91
N GLU A 88 10.36 10.22 -8.18
CA GLU A 88 10.17 8.89 -8.76
C GLU A 88 11.00 7.82 -8.01
N SER A 89 12.18 8.18 -7.50
CA SER A 89 13.01 7.30 -6.65
C SER A 89 12.35 7.04 -5.28
N THR A 90 11.64 8.02 -4.70
CA THR A 90 10.80 7.80 -3.51
C THR A 90 9.69 6.80 -3.82
N SER A 91 8.99 6.94 -4.95
CA SER A 91 7.95 5.98 -5.35
C SER A 91 8.52 4.55 -5.53
N LYS A 92 9.66 4.40 -6.23
CA LYS A 92 10.33 3.10 -6.39
C LYS A 92 10.75 2.47 -5.05
N SER A 93 11.35 3.28 -4.17
CA SER A 93 11.81 2.80 -2.86
C SER A 93 10.65 2.45 -1.93
N GLN A 94 9.55 3.22 -1.93
CA GLN A 94 8.33 2.89 -1.18
C GLN A 94 7.70 1.59 -1.67
N LEU A 95 7.61 1.37 -2.99
CA LEU A 95 7.13 0.10 -3.56
C LEU A 95 8.01 -1.09 -3.16
N PHE A 96 9.34 -0.91 -3.21
CA PHE A 96 10.29 -1.95 -2.80
C PHE A 96 10.12 -2.31 -1.31
N LYS A 97 10.03 -1.31 -0.44
CA LYS A 97 9.81 -1.50 1.00
C LYS A 97 8.45 -2.16 1.28
N ALA A 98 7.39 -1.76 0.57
CA ALA A 98 6.06 -2.38 0.66
C ALA A 98 6.11 -3.88 0.36
N ARG A 99 6.71 -4.27 -0.78
CA ARG A 99 6.87 -5.68 -1.18
C ARG A 99 7.66 -6.49 -0.16
N LYS A 100 8.76 -5.93 0.34
CA LYS A 100 9.59 -6.59 1.36
C LYS A 100 8.80 -6.84 2.64
N LEU A 101 8.04 -5.85 3.11
CA LEU A 101 7.25 -5.97 4.34
C LEU A 101 6.11 -7.00 4.19
N LEU A 102 5.38 -6.97 3.06
CA LEU A 102 4.35 -7.97 2.78
C LEU A 102 4.94 -9.40 2.72
N GLN A 103 6.07 -9.58 2.04
CA GLN A 103 6.76 -10.88 1.99
C GLN A 103 7.18 -11.37 3.38
N GLN A 104 7.62 -10.48 4.26
CA GLN A 104 7.96 -10.82 5.64
C GLN A 104 6.73 -11.26 6.44
N GLN A 105 5.63 -10.51 6.32
CA GLN A 105 4.37 -10.81 7.02
C GLN A 105 3.77 -12.14 6.53
N MET A 106 3.76 -12.40 5.22
CA MET A 106 3.29 -13.68 4.66
C MET A 106 4.13 -14.87 5.14
N LYS A 107 5.45 -14.72 5.27
CA LYS A 107 6.31 -15.77 5.82
C LYS A 107 5.99 -16.07 7.28
N GLN A 108 5.69 -15.04 8.08
CA GLN A 108 5.29 -15.21 9.48
C GLN A 108 3.97 -15.98 9.58
N LEU A 109 2.96 -15.60 8.79
CA LEU A 109 1.67 -16.30 8.72
C LEU A 109 1.83 -17.78 8.36
N ASN A 110 2.60 -18.07 7.30
CA ASN A 110 2.87 -19.46 6.88
C ASN A 110 3.61 -20.27 7.95
N THR A 111 4.49 -19.64 8.74
CA THR A 111 5.21 -20.33 9.82
C THR A 111 4.29 -20.62 11.00
N THR A 112 3.38 -19.70 11.34
CA THR A 112 2.38 -19.90 12.39
C THR A 112 1.36 -20.98 12.01
N SER A 113 0.96 -21.06 10.74
CA SER A 113 0.00 -22.05 10.25
C SER A 113 0.57 -23.49 10.20
N TYR A 114 1.89 -23.65 10.03
CA TYR A 114 2.56 -24.96 10.06
C TYR A 114 3.06 -25.41 11.44
N GLY A 115 2.93 -24.57 12.49
CA GLY A 115 3.49 -24.81 13.83
C GLY A 115 2.60 -25.60 14.80
N ILE A 116 1.44 -26.10 14.35
CA ILE A 116 0.55 -26.93 15.18
C ILE A 116 0.28 -28.24 14.42
N ASN A 117 1.15 -29.21 14.64
CA ASN A 117 0.86 -30.66 14.57
C ASN A 117 1.94 -31.40 15.36
#